data_AF-A0A922L173-F1
#
_entry.id   AF-A0A922L173-F1
#
_cell.length_a   1.000
_cell.length_b   1.000
_cell.length_c   1.000
_cell.angle_alpha   90.00
_cell.angle_beta   90.00
_cell.angle_gamma   90.00
#
_symmetry.space_group_name_H-M   'P 1'
#
loop_
_entity.id
_entity.type
_entity.pdbx_description
1 polymer ?
#
loop_
_entity_poly.entity_id
_entity_poly.type
_entity_poly.pdbx_seq_one_letter_code
_entity_poly.pdbx_strand_id
1 'polypeptide(L)'
;MNSSSLSHYNRYKQLQQLSNPGRVINESEDAILYKLEKNYNISLDIFKSLNFPFAEAREYERNMILKNLTRTKEKRNKIVYFLMDPSMIKDISSQENIILGQELIDYRLFYQFISSIFYVGQGKKNRPPKHLFYANKEITHPTKLDLDPKFRKIRKIWDRGLNPILFNAYEGLTQQEAQAREALLIETIGLYKLTNQVYATYRERWKISINKKRILGTYLLCKIFKKYSSEEELWKKAAKLEIASKNASEDDTEDESD
;
A
#
# COMPACT_ATOMS: atom_id res chain seq x y z
N MET A 1 11.38 25.66 -1.38
CA MET A 1 11.72 24.30 -0.90
C MET A 1 10.91 23.28 -1.68
N ASN A 2 11.57 22.54 -2.58
CA ASN A 2 10.93 21.66 -3.57
C ASN A 2 10.24 20.47 -2.91
N SER A 3 9.02 20.14 -3.37
CA SER A 3 8.25 18.99 -2.89
C SER A 3 8.95 17.63 -3.04
N SER A 4 10.04 17.56 -3.81
CA SER A 4 10.87 16.36 -3.94
C SER A 4 11.77 16.13 -2.71
N SER A 5 12.25 17.16 -2.00
CA SER A 5 13.20 16.97 -0.90
C SER A 5 12.53 16.35 0.34
N LEU A 6 11.27 16.69 0.62
CA LEU A 6 10.49 16.10 1.72
C LEU A 6 10.03 14.66 1.41
N SER A 7 9.86 14.32 0.13
CA SER A 7 9.62 12.95 -0.34
C SER A 7 10.86 12.08 -0.15
N HIS A 8 12.04 12.58 -0.55
CA HIS A 8 13.30 11.85 -0.38
C HIS A 8 13.70 11.70 1.10
N TYR A 9 13.46 12.71 1.96
CA TYR A 9 13.77 12.63 3.39
C TYR A 9 12.92 11.59 4.16
N ASN A 10 11.61 11.51 3.87
CA ASN A 10 10.75 10.47 4.46
C ASN A 10 11.07 9.07 3.91
N ARG A 11 11.49 8.99 2.64
CA ARG A 11 11.91 7.76 1.97
C ARG A 11 13.28 7.28 2.50
N TYR A 12 14.19 8.21 2.79
CA TYR A 12 15.47 7.96 3.46
C TYR A 12 15.27 7.39 4.87
N LYS A 13 14.36 7.95 5.69
CA LYS A 13 14.01 7.36 7.00
C LYS A 13 13.24 6.04 6.92
N GLN A 14 12.44 5.81 5.86
CA GLN A 14 11.84 4.49 5.57
C GLN A 14 12.91 3.44 5.22
N LEU A 15 13.94 3.84 4.48
CA LEU A 15 15.00 2.95 4.00
C LEU A 15 16.07 2.65 5.06
N GLN A 16 16.38 3.59 5.94
CA GLN A 16 17.31 3.36 7.07
C GLN A 16 16.76 2.37 8.13
N GLN A 17 15.49 1.97 8.05
CA GLN A 17 14.87 1.00 8.97
C GLN A 17 14.67 -0.39 8.34
N LEU A 18 15.17 -0.63 7.14
CA LEU A 18 15.16 -1.96 6.49
C LEU A 18 16.21 -2.94 7.07
N SER A 19 16.77 -2.66 8.24
CA SER A 19 17.34 -3.68 9.14
C SER A 19 16.27 -4.36 10.01
N ASN A 20 14.97 -4.09 9.77
CA ASN A 20 13.90 -4.85 10.39
C ASN A 20 13.81 -6.23 9.73
N PRO A 21 14.03 -7.33 10.47
CA PRO A 21 13.91 -8.68 9.91
C PRO A 21 12.47 -9.00 9.45
N GLY A 22 11.49 -8.13 9.73
CA GLY A 22 10.08 -8.32 9.45
C GLY A 22 9.53 -9.56 10.16
N ARG A 23 8.24 -9.83 10.03
CA ARG A 23 7.68 -11.08 10.53
C ARG A 23 7.98 -12.21 9.55
N VAL A 24 8.89 -13.12 9.92
CA VAL A 24 9.06 -14.39 9.20
C VAL A 24 7.82 -15.24 9.41
N ILE A 25 7.23 -15.70 8.30
CA ILE A 25 6.08 -16.61 8.36
C ILE A 25 6.60 -18.04 8.21
N ASN A 26 6.64 -18.77 9.32
CA ASN A 26 7.00 -20.19 9.39
C ASN A 26 5.75 -21.10 9.32
N GLU A 27 4.65 -20.61 8.77
CA GLU A 27 3.38 -21.32 8.69
C GLU A 27 3.28 -22.10 7.38
N SER A 28 2.56 -23.23 7.39
CA SER A 28 2.32 -24.01 6.17
C SER A 28 1.48 -23.24 5.15
N GLU A 29 1.55 -23.66 3.89
CA GLU A 29 0.74 -23.11 2.80
C GLU A 29 -0.76 -23.10 3.15
N ASP A 30 -1.29 -24.25 3.55
CA ASP A 30 -2.70 -24.39 3.92
C ASP A 30 -3.11 -23.44 5.04
N ALA A 31 -2.23 -23.20 6.02
CA ALA A 31 -2.51 -22.29 7.12
C ALA A 31 -2.62 -20.84 6.63
N ILE A 32 -1.73 -20.41 5.72
CA ILE A 32 -1.73 -19.05 5.18
C ILE A 32 -2.91 -18.85 4.23
N LEU A 33 -3.19 -19.82 3.35
CA LEU A 33 -4.35 -19.78 2.46
C LEU A 33 -5.66 -19.79 3.25
N TYR A 34 -5.76 -20.58 4.32
CA TYR A 34 -6.90 -20.55 5.24
C TYR A 34 -7.08 -19.18 5.88
N LYS A 35 -5.99 -18.56 6.36
CA LYS A 35 -6.04 -17.19 6.91
C LYS A 35 -6.48 -16.19 5.86
N LEU A 36 -6.00 -16.30 4.63
CA LEU A 36 -6.38 -15.43 3.52
C LEU A 36 -7.88 -15.51 3.24
N GLU A 37 -8.44 -16.70 3.11
CA GLU A 37 -9.87 -16.93 2.87
C GLU A 37 -10.75 -16.54 4.07
N LYS A 38 -10.31 -16.85 5.28
CA LYS A 38 -11.08 -16.57 6.49
C LYS A 38 -11.11 -15.08 6.82
N ASN A 39 -10.02 -14.37 6.50
CA ASN A 39 -9.86 -12.99 6.93
C ASN A 39 -10.10 -11.95 5.83
N TYR A 40 -10.03 -12.31 4.55
CA TYR A 40 -10.13 -11.34 3.48
C TYR A 40 -11.19 -11.80 2.48
N ASN A 41 -11.90 -10.84 1.89
CA ASN A 41 -12.85 -11.13 0.82
C ASN A 41 -12.10 -11.22 -0.51
N ILE A 42 -11.21 -12.22 -0.61
CA ILE A 42 -10.40 -12.49 -1.79
C ILE A 42 -10.75 -13.85 -2.41
N SER A 43 -10.58 -13.99 -3.72
CA SER A 43 -10.63 -15.29 -4.38
C SER A 43 -9.25 -15.94 -4.28
N LEU A 44 -9.19 -17.12 -3.65
CA LEU A 44 -7.96 -17.92 -3.58
C LEU A 44 -7.60 -18.58 -4.90
N ASP A 45 -8.49 -18.56 -5.90
CA ASP A 45 -8.23 -19.11 -7.23
C ASP A 45 -6.98 -18.48 -7.85
N ILE A 46 -6.63 -17.25 -7.43
CA ILE A 46 -5.42 -16.54 -7.86
C ILE A 46 -4.11 -17.18 -7.36
N PHE A 47 -4.16 -17.99 -6.29
CA PHE A 47 -3.01 -18.70 -5.73
C PHE A 47 -3.09 -20.20 -5.98
N LYS A 48 -4.29 -20.77 -5.89
CA LYS A 48 -4.52 -22.22 -5.94
C LYS A 48 -4.65 -22.78 -7.35
N SER A 49 -4.91 -21.93 -8.34
CA SER A 49 -5.20 -22.38 -9.71
C SER A 49 -4.72 -21.38 -10.76
N LEU A 50 -4.44 -21.85 -11.97
CA LEU A 50 -4.26 -20.95 -13.12
C LEU A 50 -5.61 -20.40 -13.65
N ASN A 51 -6.72 -20.65 -12.93
CA ASN A 51 -8.10 -20.39 -13.37
C ASN A 51 -8.69 -19.08 -12.84
N PHE A 52 -7.90 -18.21 -12.20
CA PHE A 52 -8.41 -16.90 -11.81
C PHE A 52 -8.87 -16.12 -13.05
N PRO A 53 -10.09 -15.55 -13.06
CA PRO A 53 -10.70 -14.98 -14.27
C PRO A 53 -10.13 -13.59 -14.59
N PHE A 54 -8.85 -13.53 -14.97
CA PHE A 54 -8.14 -12.27 -15.24
C PHE A 54 -8.77 -11.45 -16.36
N ALA A 55 -9.30 -12.08 -17.40
CA ALA A 55 -9.98 -11.39 -18.49
C ALA A 55 -11.24 -10.68 -17.99
N GLU A 56 -12.05 -11.37 -17.19
CA GLU A 56 -13.26 -10.83 -16.57
C GLU A 56 -12.92 -9.67 -15.61
N ALA A 57 -11.90 -9.84 -14.78
CA ALA A 57 -11.45 -8.81 -13.85
C ALA A 57 -10.95 -7.54 -14.57
N ARG A 58 -10.19 -7.71 -15.67
CA ARG A 58 -9.76 -6.60 -16.54
C ARG A 58 -10.94 -5.88 -17.16
N GLU A 59 -11.94 -6.62 -17.63
CA GLU A 59 -13.13 -6.04 -18.23
C GLU A 59 -13.93 -5.23 -17.19
N TYR A 60 -14.08 -5.73 -15.96
CA TYR A 60 -14.74 -4.98 -14.89
C TYR A 60 -13.97 -3.72 -14.50
N GLU A 61 -12.64 -3.77 -14.41
CA GLU A 61 -11.84 -2.57 -14.18
C GLU A 61 -12.06 -1.55 -15.32
N ARG A 62 -12.01 -1.99 -16.58
CA ARG A 62 -12.25 -1.13 -17.74
C ARG A 62 -13.65 -0.51 -17.70
N ASN A 63 -14.68 -1.31 -17.43
CA ASN A 63 -16.06 -0.83 -17.34
C ASN A 63 -16.27 0.15 -16.17
N MET A 64 -15.59 -0.06 -15.04
CA MET A 64 -15.53 0.90 -13.94
C MET A 64 -14.94 2.24 -14.40
N ILE A 65 -13.81 2.20 -15.11
CA ILE A 65 -13.13 3.41 -15.59
C ILE A 65 -14.00 4.12 -16.64
N LEU A 66 -14.53 3.39 -17.63
CA LEU A 66 -15.31 3.94 -18.74
C LEU A 66 -16.60 4.61 -18.25
N LYS A 67 -17.36 3.99 -17.33
CA LYS A 67 -18.56 4.61 -16.74
C LYS A 67 -18.25 5.92 -16.03
N ASN A 68 -17.05 6.05 -15.48
CA ASN A 68 -16.58 7.27 -14.82
C ASN A 68 -16.01 8.31 -15.81
N LEU A 69 -15.58 7.88 -17.01
CA LEU A 69 -15.08 8.77 -18.07
C LEU A 69 -16.21 9.41 -18.87
N THR A 70 -17.31 8.69 -19.13
CA THR A 70 -18.40 9.17 -19.99
C THR A 70 -19.28 10.24 -19.33
N ARG A 71 -19.12 10.49 -18.02
CA ARG A 71 -20.05 11.36 -17.27
C ARG A 71 -19.59 12.81 -17.09
N THR A 72 -18.30 13.16 -17.27
CA THR A 72 -17.84 14.54 -16.96
C THR A 72 -16.43 14.88 -17.46
N LYS A 73 -16.18 16.17 -17.81
CA LYS A 73 -14.85 16.82 -17.87
C LYS A 73 -14.18 16.93 -16.48
N GLU A 74 -14.18 15.86 -15.70
CA GLU A 74 -13.71 15.88 -14.32
C GLU A 74 -12.19 15.90 -14.21
N LYS A 75 -11.68 16.70 -13.28
CA LYS A 75 -10.24 16.79 -13.03
C LYS A 75 -9.69 15.46 -12.51
N ARG A 76 -8.70 14.91 -13.21
CA ARG A 76 -7.97 13.68 -12.85
C ARG A 76 -6.84 13.94 -11.85
N ASN A 77 -7.18 14.46 -10.67
CA ASN A 77 -6.20 14.85 -9.64
C ASN A 77 -6.31 14.06 -8.34
N LYS A 78 -7.06 12.97 -8.36
CA LYS A 78 -7.30 12.12 -7.20
C LYS A 78 -6.34 10.94 -7.18
N ILE A 79 -6.12 10.47 -5.97
CA ILE A 79 -5.31 9.30 -5.67
C ILE A 79 -6.06 8.38 -4.72
N VAL A 80 -5.72 7.12 -4.73
CA VAL A 80 -6.00 6.17 -3.64
C VAL A 80 -4.66 5.76 -3.06
N TYR A 81 -4.56 5.77 -1.73
CA TYR A 81 -3.34 5.50 -1.00
C TYR A 81 -3.60 4.57 0.19
N PHE A 82 -2.54 3.89 0.61
CA PHE A 82 -2.51 3.04 1.79
C PHE A 82 -1.62 3.68 2.85
N LEU A 83 -1.99 3.48 4.12
CA LEU A 83 -1.03 3.51 5.21
C LEU A 83 -0.76 2.08 5.65
N MET A 84 0.52 1.74 5.74
CA MET A 84 0.98 0.38 5.97
C MET A 84 1.95 0.33 7.16
N ASP A 85 1.85 -0.75 7.95
CA ASP A 85 2.72 -1.05 9.07
C ASP A 85 3.96 -1.80 8.55
N PRO A 86 5.15 -1.17 8.51
CA PRO A 86 6.34 -1.78 7.96
C PRO A 86 6.78 -3.03 8.74
N SER A 87 6.40 -3.18 10.02
CA SER A 87 6.79 -4.36 10.81
C SER A 87 6.22 -5.68 10.28
N MET A 88 5.18 -5.60 9.44
CA MET A 88 4.51 -6.75 8.85
C MET A 88 5.13 -7.17 7.50
N ILE A 89 6.02 -6.34 6.93
CA ILE A 89 6.58 -6.53 5.60
C ILE A 89 8.04 -6.96 5.76
N LYS A 90 8.37 -8.16 5.29
CA LYS A 90 9.75 -8.61 5.16
C LYS A 90 10.09 -8.66 3.67
N ASP A 91 10.97 -7.77 3.26
CA ASP A 91 11.75 -7.85 2.01
C ASP A 91 10.98 -8.51 0.84
N ILE A 92 9.87 -7.88 0.42
CA ILE A 92 8.98 -8.45 -0.62
C ILE A 92 9.71 -8.56 -1.96
N SER A 93 10.68 -7.68 -2.18
CA SER A 93 11.27 -7.40 -3.46
C SER A 93 12.53 -8.22 -3.77
N SER A 94 13.24 -8.74 -2.74
CA SER A 94 14.40 -9.65 -2.90
C SER A 94 14.04 -11.11 -3.17
N GLN A 95 12.75 -11.46 -3.12
CA GLN A 95 12.31 -12.81 -3.42
C GLN A 95 12.05 -12.91 -4.91
N GLU A 96 12.99 -13.54 -5.62
CA GLU A 96 13.20 -13.60 -7.09
C GLU A 96 12.01 -14.08 -7.97
N ASN A 97 10.79 -14.23 -7.44
CA ASN A 97 9.72 -15.00 -8.08
C ASN A 97 8.44 -14.23 -8.45
N ILE A 98 8.42 -12.89 -8.44
CA ILE A 98 7.22 -12.14 -8.85
C ILE A 98 7.32 -11.75 -10.33
N ILE A 99 7.03 -12.69 -11.23
CA ILE A 99 6.90 -12.42 -12.67
C ILE A 99 5.43 -12.55 -13.08
N LEU A 100 5.03 -11.86 -14.16
CA LEU A 100 3.64 -11.68 -14.58
C LEU A 100 3.44 -11.74 -16.08
N GLY A 101 3.54 -12.95 -16.58
CA GLY A 101 2.48 -13.61 -17.35
C GLY A 101 2.46 -15.08 -16.92
N GLN A 102 1.31 -15.75 -16.79
CA GLN A 102 1.24 -17.15 -16.30
C GLN A 102 1.94 -17.47 -14.94
N GLU A 103 2.48 -16.47 -14.24
CA GLU A 103 3.42 -16.67 -13.13
C GLU A 103 2.81 -16.31 -11.76
N LEU A 104 3.20 -17.13 -10.79
CA LEU A 104 2.62 -17.27 -9.45
C LEU A 104 2.85 -16.03 -8.59
N ILE A 105 1.78 -15.51 -7.97
CA ILE A 105 1.93 -14.56 -6.87
C ILE A 105 2.25 -15.37 -5.62
N ASP A 106 3.41 -15.14 -4.98
CA ASP A 106 3.71 -15.79 -3.71
C ASP A 106 2.67 -15.35 -2.66
N TYR A 107 1.85 -16.31 -2.22
CA TYR A 107 0.74 -16.09 -1.29
C TYR A 107 1.22 -15.59 0.08
N ARG A 108 2.47 -15.92 0.49
CA ARG A 108 3.06 -15.50 1.76
C ARG A 108 3.40 -14.02 1.72
N LEU A 109 4.05 -13.58 0.65
CA LEU A 109 4.37 -12.17 0.43
C LEU A 109 3.11 -11.33 0.24
N PHE A 110 2.15 -11.84 -0.52
CA PHE A 110 0.86 -11.18 -0.67
C PHE A 110 0.14 -11.05 0.68
N TYR A 111 0.14 -12.12 1.49
CA TYR A 111 -0.44 -12.09 2.84
C TYR A 111 0.26 -11.07 3.75
N GLN A 112 1.59 -10.98 3.74
CA GLN A 112 2.34 -9.94 4.46
C GLN A 112 1.96 -8.54 4.00
N PHE A 113 1.93 -8.32 2.68
CA PHE A 113 1.56 -7.05 2.07
C PHE A 113 0.16 -6.62 2.52
N ILE A 114 -0.87 -7.44 2.33
CA ILE A 114 -2.24 -7.04 2.70
C ILE A 114 -2.42 -6.91 4.21
N SER A 115 -1.71 -7.71 5.01
CA SER A 115 -1.74 -7.64 6.48
C SER A 115 -1.08 -6.38 7.03
N SER A 116 -0.17 -5.78 6.26
CA SER A 116 0.46 -4.51 6.63
C SER A 116 -0.47 -3.32 6.47
N ILE A 117 -1.44 -3.39 5.55
CA ILE A 117 -2.36 -2.28 5.25
C ILE A 117 -3.29 -2.09 6.44
N PHE A 118 -3.18 -0.94 7.11
CA PHE A 118 -4.07 -0.58 8.21
C PHE A 118 -5.03 0.56 7.86
N TYR A 119 -4.85 1.23 6.73
CA TYR A 119 -5.78 2.27 6.29
C TYR A 119 -5.81 2.37 4.76
N VAL A 120 -7.01 2.54 4.20
CA VAL A 120 -7.22 2.85 2.79
C VAL A 120 -7.88 4.22 2.71
N GLY A 121 -7.31 5.13 1.92
CA GLY A 121 -7.87 6.47 1.76
C GLY A 121 -7.84 6.95 0.32
N GLN A 122 -8.75 7.85 -0.01
CA GLN A 122 -8.65 8.69 -1.19
C GLN A 122 -8.21 10.12 -0.84
N GLY A 123 -7.60 10.81 -1.80
CA GLY A 123 -7.16 12.19 -1.59
C GLY A 123 -6.73 12.92 -2.85
N LYS A 124 -6.20 14.12 -2.67
CA LYS A 124 -5.35 14.79 -3.66
C LYS A 124 -3.89 14.49 -3.32
N LYS A 125 -2.96 14.55 -4.28
CA LYS A 125 -1.52 14.23 -4.06
C LYS A 125 -0.90 14.87 -2.80
N ASN A 126 -1.33 16.08 -2.43
CA ASN A 126 -0.77 16.81 -1.28
C ASN A 126 -1.46 16.51 0.07
N ARG A 127 -2.51 15.67 0.12
CA ARG A 127 -3.23 15.36 1.37
C ARG A 127 -2.58 14.26 2.21
N PRO A 128 -2.10 13.13 1.65
CA PRO A 128 -1.57 12.07 2.49
C PRO A 128 -0.33 12.45 3.30
N PRO A 129 0.64 13.23 2.77
CA PRO A 129 1.74 13.77 3.58
C PRO A 129 1.27 14.66 4.74
N LYS A 130 0.13 15.36 4.58
CA LYS A 130 -0.45 16.16 5.67
C LYS A 130 -0.95 15.30 6.82
N HIS A 131 -1.47 14.09 6.59
CA HIS A 131 -1.92 13.22 7.68
C HIS A 131 -0.77 12.78 8.58
N LEU A 132 0.37 12.42 8.00
CA LEU A 132 1.59 12.09 8.77
C LEU A 132 2.13 13.32 9.51
N PHE A 133 2.12 14.49 8.85
CA PHE A 133 2.51 15.75 9.48
C PHE A 133 1.61 16.13 10.67
N TYR A 134 0.28 16.01 10.52
CA TYR A 134 -0.65 16.27 11.63
C TYR A 134 -0.48 15.24 12.75
N ALA A 135 -0.30 13.96 12.44
CA ALA A 135 -0.02 12.93 13.44
C ALA A 135 1.25 13.27 14.26
N ASN A 136 2.28 13.83 13.64
CA ASN A 136 3.52 14.21 14.32
C ASN A 136 3.32 15.44 15.24
N LYS A 137 2.53 16.43 14.80
CA LYS A 137 2.16 17.59 15.63
C LYS A 137 1.31 17.22 16.85
N GLU A 138 0.53 16.14 16.77
CA GLU A 138 -0.34 15.67 17.86
C GLU A 138 0.42 14.84 18.91
N ILE A 139 1.57 14.25 18.58
CA ILE A 139 2.45 13.65 19.59
C ILE A 139 2.95 14.73 20.56
N THR A 140 3.25 15.92 20.05
CA THR A 140 3.76 17.01 20.87
C THR A 140 2.66 17.75 21.62
N HIS A 141 1.40 17.66 21.16
CA HIS A 141 0.23 18.30 21.78
C HIS A 141 -1.01 17.39 21.67
N PRO A 142 -1.29 16.52 22.66
CA PRO A 142 -2.40 15.57 22.58
C PRO A 142 -3.76 16.28 22.53
N THR A 143 -4.54 16.10 21.44
CA THR A 143 -5.91 16.60 21.33
C THR A 143 -6.95 15.46 21.20
N LYS A 144 -8.22 15.80 20.90
CA LYS A 144 -9.33 14.83 20.62
C LYS A 144 -9.04 13.85 19.47
N LEU A 145 -8.01 14.10 18.64
CA LEU A 145 -7.63 13.20 17.54
C LEU A 145 -6.97 11.89 18.00
N ASP A 146 -6.54 11.79 19.25
CA ASP A 146 -6.00 10.55 19.85
C ASP A 146 -7.06 9.41 19.98
N LEU A 147 -8.33 9.78 19.78
CA LEU A 147 -9.45 8.85 19.69
C LEU A 147 -9.60 8.20 18.31
N ASP A 148 -9.03 8.77 17.23
CA ASP A 148 -9.10 8.17 15.89
C ASP A 148 -8.18 6.93 15.82
N PRO A 149 -8.72 5.73 15.51
CA PRO A 149 -7.94 4.51 15.40
C PRO A 149 -6.74 4.61 14.45
N LYS A 150 -6.83 5.44 13.40
CA LYS A 150 -5.75 5.69 12.44
C LYS A 150 -4.55 6.34 13.12
N PHE A 151 -4.77 7.41 13.89
CA PHE A 151 -3.69 8.12 14.56
C PHE A 151 -3.08 7.29 15.69
N ARG A 152 -3.89 6.52 16.42
CA ARG A 152 -3.40 5.56 17.42
C ARG A 152 -2.49 4.49 16.80
N LYS A 153 -2.84 3.96 15.63
CA LYS A 153 -2.01 2.96 14.93
C LYS A 153 -0.70 3.58 14.45
N ILE A 154 -0.73 4.80 13.91
CA ILE A 154 0.48 5.55 13.53
C ILE A 154 1.40 5.74 14.74
N ARG A 155 0.88 6.20 15.89
CA ARG A 155 1.67 6.36 17.12
C ARG A 155 2.32 5.05 17.55
N LYS A 156 1.57 3.94 17.59
CA LYS A 156 2.10 2.61 17.92
C LYS A 156 3.24 2.15 17.00
N ILE A 157 3.25 2.59 15.74
CA ILE A 157 4.35 2.28 14.81
C ILE A 157 5.58 3.13 15.18
N TRP A 158 5.39 4.42 15.46
CA TRP A 158 6.46 5.31 15.93
C TRP A 158 7.06 4.90 17.27
N ASP A 159 6.25 4.44 18.22
CA ASP A 159 6.72 3.96 19.53
C ASP A 159 7.68 2.76 19.41
N ARG A 160 7.62 2.02 18.30
CA ARG A 160 8.55 0.92 17.98
C ARG A 160 9.79 1.40 17.23
N GLY A 161 9.97 2.70 17.11
CA GLY A 161 11.01 3.31 16.29
C GLY A 161 10.78 3.14 14.79
N LEU A 162 9.59 2.75 14.33
CA LEU A 162 9.28 2.53 12.91
C LEU A 162 8.51 3.71 12.30
N ASN A 163 8.54 3.85 10.98
CA ASN A 163 7.74 4.86 10.27
C ASN A 163 6.63 4.21 9.42
N PRO A 164 5.36 4.63 9.55
CA PRO A 164 4.29 4.14 8.67
C PRO A 164 4.62 4.39 7.20
N ILE A 165 4.34 3.40 6.35
CA ILE A 165 4.52 3.54 4.91
C ILE A 165 3.27 4.18 4.31
N LEU A 166 3.46 5.31 3.64
CA LEU A 166 2.45 5.92 2.78
C LEU A 166 2.68 5.44 1.34
N PHE A 167 1.78 4.63 0.82
CA PHE A 167 1.89 4.08 -0.54
C PHE A 167 0.75 4.59 -1.44
N ASN A 168 1.10 5.23 -2.55
CA ASN A 168 0.11 5.69 -3.53
C ASN A 168 -0.30 4.50 -4.43
N ALA A 169 -1.36 3.77 -4.07
CA ALA A 169 -1.86 2.64 -4.84
C ALA A 169 -2.27 3.03 -6.27
N TYR A 170 -2.97 4.16 -6.42
CA TYR A 170 -3.40 4.69 -7.71
C TYR A 170 -3.29 6.21 -7.77
N GLU A 171 -3.00 6.74 -8.95
CA GLU A 171 -2.91 8.19 -9.21
C GLU A 171 -3.63 8.60 -10.48
N GLY A 172 -3.91 9.90 -10.63
CA GLY A 172 -4.53 10.43 -11.84
C GLY A 172 -5.99 9.99 -12.02
N LEU A 173 -6.72 9.84 -10.91
CA LEU A 173 -8.10 9.38 -10.89
C LEU A 173 -9.08 10.56 -10.89
N THR A 174 -10.30 10.32 -11.37
CA THR A 174 -11.46 11.18 -11.06
C THR A 174 -11.92 10.94 -9.63
N GLN A 175 -12.82 11.79 -9.11
CA GLN A 175 -13.35 11.63 -7.76
C GLN A 175 -14.16 10.33 -7.59
N GLN A 176 -14.92 9.96 -8.61
CA GLN A 176 -15.80 8.79 -8.65
C GLN A 176 -14.97 7.53 -8.79
N GLU A 177 -13.92 7.56 -9.63
CA GLU A 177 -12.99 6.43 -9.75
C GLU A 177 -12.25 6.18 -8.43
N ALA A 178 -11.75 7.24 -7.76
CA ALA A 178 -11.10 7.13 -6.47
C ALA A 178 -12.04 6.56 -5.39
N GLN A 179 -13.29 7.02 -5.35
CA GLN A 179 -14.33 6.50 -4.44
C GLN A 179 -14.65 5.02 -4.68
N ALA A 180 -14.85 4.63 -5.94
CA ALA A 180 -15.16 3.24 -6.28
C ALA A 180 -14.00 2.30 -5.91
N ARG A 181 -12.75 2.69 -6.21
CA ARG A 181 -11.55 1.94 -5.85
C ARG A 181 -11.36 1.87 -4.33
N GLU A 182 -11.49 2.99 -3.61
CA GLU A 182 -11.41 3.03 -2.14
C GLU A 182 -12.44 2.09 -1.50
N ALA A 183 -13.72 2.21 -1.89
CA ALA A 183 -14.79 1.37 -1.39
C ALA A 183 -14.54 -0.12 -1.67
N LEU A 184 -14.12 -0.46 -2.90
CA LEU A 184 -13.82 -1.84 -3.27
C LEU A 184 -12.64 -2.41 -2.48
N LEU A 185 -11.56 -1.65 -2.30
CA LEU A 185 -10.40 -2.10 -1.54
C LEU A 185 -10.72 -2.29 -0.06
N ILE A 186 -11.53 -1.40 0.53
CA ILE A 186 -12.04 -1.56 1.91
C ILE A 186 -12.93 -2.82 2.01
N GLU A 187 -13.84 -3.05 1.07
CA GLU A 187 -14.70 -4.25 1.04
C GLU A 187 -13.88 -5.54 0.86
N THR A 188 -12.80 -5.49 0.07
CA THR A 188 -11.93 -6.65 -0.20
C THR A 188 -11.04 -6.99 0.99
N ILE A 189 -10.44 -5.98 1.62
CA ILE A 189 -9.58 -6.16 2.80
C ILE A 189 -10.41 -6.50 4.05
N GLY A 190 -11.60 -5.92 4.15
CA GLY A 190 -12.48 -6.02 5.31
C GLY A 190 -12.21 -4.91 6.33
N LEU A 191 -13.28 -4.21 6.74
CA LEU A 191 -13.18 -3.04 7.62
C LEU A 191 -12.48 -3.35 8.95
N TYR A 192 -12.69 -4.54 9.52
CA TYR A 192 -12.13 -4.94 10.81
C TYR A 192 -10.60 -5.14 10.79
N LYS A 193 -9.98 -5.21 9.60
CA LYS A 193 -8.51 -5.17 9.43
C LYS A 193 -7.96 -3.75 9.30
N LEU A 194 -8.83 -2.78 9.10
CA LEU A 194 -8.48 -1.39 8.83
C LEU A 194 -8.84 -0.50 10.03
N THR A 195 -8.20 0.66 10.11
CA THR A 195 -8.52 1.75 11.03
C THR A 195 -9.52 2.74 10.43
N ASN A 196 -10.06 2.44 9.25
CA ASN A 196 -11.14 3.19 8.64
C ASN A 196 -12.35 3.18 9.59
N GLN A 197 -12.96 4.34 9.82
CA GLN A 197 -14.12 4.45 10.72
C GLN A 197 -15.46 4.22 10.00
N VAL A 198 -15.47 4.35 8.67
CA VAL A 198 -16.68 4.21 7.85
C VAL A 198 -16.50 3.04 6.88
N TYR A 199 -17.55 2.22 6.76
CA TYR A 199 -17.60 1.12 5.80
C TYR A 199 -17.57 1.64 4.36
N ALA A 200 -17.25 0.76 3.40
CA ALA A 200 -17.25 1.06 1.98
C ALA A 200 -18.59 1.67 1.52
N THR A 201 -18.57 2.95 1.12
CA THR A 201 -19.76 3.63 0.57
C THR A 201 -19.59 3.84 -0.93
N TYR A 202 -20.28 3.04 -1.72
CA TYR A 202 -20.42 3.31 -3.15
C TYR A 202 -21.41 4.45 -3.35
N ARG A 203 -20.95 5.60 -3.87
CA ARG A 203 -21.84 6.73 -4.15
C ARG A 203 -22.89 6.43 -5.22
N GLU A 204 -22.57 5.55 -6.15
CA GLU A 204 -23.51 5.06 -7.15
C GLU A 204 -23.91 3.63 -6.85
N ARG A 205 -25.11 3.22 -7.26
CA ARG A 205 -25.51 1.81 -7.25
C ARG A 205 -24.62 1.04 -8.22
N TRP A 206 -23.48 0.59 -7.70
CA TRP A 206 -22.61 -0.32 -8.39
C TRP A 206 -23.28 -1.68 -8.42
N LYS A 207 -24.11 -1.91 -9.46
CA LYS A 207 -24.87 -3.14 -9.69
C LYS A 207 -23.94 -4.27 -10.15
N ILE A 208 -22.96 -4.61 -9.33
CA ILE A 208 -22.01 -5.71 -9.54
C ILE A 208 -22.26 -6.71 -8.42
N SER A 209 -22.32 -8.01 -8.75
CA SER A 209 -22.54 -9.05 -7.75
C SER A 209 -21.36 -9.15 -6.77
N ILE A 210 -21.61 -9.71 -5.58
CA ILE A 210 -20.59 -9.89 -4.54
C ILE A 210 -19.39 -10.67 -5.09
N ASN A 211 -19.62 -11.74 -5.86
CA ASN A 211 -18.53 -12.52 -6.45
C ASN A 211 -17.67 -11.69 -7.42
N LYS A 212 -18.31 -10.88 -8.27
CA LYS A 212 -17.60 -10.00 -9.21
C LYS A 212 -16.79 -8.92 -8.50
N LYS A 213 -17.31 -8.38 -7.40
CA LYS A 213 -16.55 -7.47 -6.53
C LYS A 213 -15.35 -8.17 -5.90
N ARG A 214 -15.52 -9.38 -5.36
CA ARG A 214 -14.43 -10.20 -4.81
C ARG A 214 -13.32 -10.44 -5.84
N ILE A 215 -13.69 -10.85 -7.05
CA ILE A 215 -12.75 -11.04 -8.17
C ILE A 215 -12.03 -9.74 -8.50
N LEU A 216 -12.77 -8.65 -8.76
CA LEU A 216 -12.17 -7.37 -9.12
C LEU A 216 -11.26 -6.85 -8.00
N GLY A 217 -11.72 -6.91 -6.75
CA GLY A 217 -10.97 -6.48 -5.57
C GLY A 217 -9.66 -7.24 -5.39
N THR A 218 -9.71 -8.57 -5.50
CA THR A 218 -8.53 -9.45 -5.48
C THR A 218 -7.53 -9.05 -6.56
N TYR A 219 -8.03 -8.85 -7.79
CA TYR A 219 -7.24 -8.43 -8.93
C TYR A 219 -6.58 -7.06 -8.72
N LEU A 220 -7.31 -6.06 -8.18
CA LEU A 220 -6.74 -4.75 -7.88
C LEU A 220 -5.66 -4.83 -6.80
N LEU A 221 -5.90 -5.56 -5.70
CA LEU A 221 -4.89 -5.75 -4.65
C LEU A 221 -3.61 -6.40 -5.21
N CYS A 222 -3.76 -7.39 -6.09
CA CYS A 222 -2.62 -8.02 -6.75
C CYS A 222 -1.85 -7.01 -7.61
N LYS A 223 -2.52 -6.20 -8.44
CA LYS A 223 -1.87 -5.11 -9.19
C LYS A 223 -1.10 -4.16 -8.29
N ILE A 224 -1.69 -3.79 -7.15
CA ILE A 224 -1.07 -2.86 -6.20
C ILE A 224 0.13 -3.50 -5.52
N PHE A 225 0.04 -4.77 -5.11
CA PHE A 225 1.15 -5.54 -4.54
C PHE A 225 2.36 -5.59 -5.49
N LYS A 226 2.12 -5.81 -6.78
CA LYS A 226 3.16 -5.85 -7.80
C LYS A 226 3.83 -4.49 -7.97
N LYS A 227 3.01 -3.44 -8.05
CA LYS A 227 3.50 -2.06 -8.07
C LYS A 227 4.36 -1.76 -6.84
N TYR A 228 3.91 -2.17 -5.65
CA TYR A 228 4.66 -2.00 -4.41
C TYR A 228 6.01 -2.71 -4.46
N SER A 229 6.01 -3.98 -4.89
CA SER A 229 7.23 -4.80 -5.01
C SER A 229 8.26 -4.17 -5.94
N SER A 230 7.83 -3.65 -7.09
CA SER A 230 8.71 -2.95 -8.03
C SER A 230 9.21 -1.61 -7.49
N GLU A 231 8.37 -0.85 -6.79
CA GLU A 231 8.79 0.41 -6.17
C GLU A 231 9.77 0.17 -5.01
N GLU A 232 9.53 -0.82 -4.17
CA GLU A 232 10.44 -1.20 -3.07
C GLU A 232 11.85 -1.54 -3.56
N GLU A 233 11.96 -2.32 -4.66
CA GLU A 233 13.24 -2.59 -5.32
C GLU A 233 13.99 -1.30 -5.68
N LEU A 234 13.28 -0.36 -6.30
CA LEU A 234 13.86 0.94 -6.69
C LEU A 234 14.28 1.76 -5.46
N TRP A 235 13.50 1.71 -4.38
CA TRP A 235 13.80 2.42 -3.15
C TRP A 235 15.08 1.88 -2.52
N LYS A 236 15.24 0.55 -2.46
CA LYS A 236 16.44 -0.10 -1.95
C LYS A 236 17.68 0.26 -2.77
N LYS A 237 17.59 0.22 -4.10
CA LYS A 237 18.69 0.62 -4.98
C LYS A 237 19.11 2.08 -4.75
N ALA A 238 18.14 2.99 -4.63
CA ALA A 238 18.43 4.40 -4.35
C ALA A 238 19.11 4.60 -2.99
N ALA A 239 18.67 3.91 -1.93
CA ALA A 239 19.33 4.00 -0.61
C ALA A 239 20.78 3.49 -0.64
N LYS A 240 21.05 2.37 -1.32
CA LYS A 240 22.41 1.84 -1.45
C LYS A 240 23.34 2.84 -2.14
N LEU A 241 22.87 3.49 -3.20
CA LEU A 241 23.63 4.53 -3.91
C LEU A 241 23.89 5.75 -3.03
N GLU A 242 22.90 6.19 -2.25
CA GLU A 242 23.06 7.34 -1.34
C GLU A 242 24.06 7.03 -0.20
N ILE A 243 24.03 5.82 0.37
CA ILE A 243 25.01 5.40 1.39
C ILE A 243 26.42 5.35 0.79
N ALA A 244 26.58 4.74 -0.39
CA ALA A 244 27.86 4.69 -1.08
C ALA A 244 28.42 6.09 -1.38
N SER A 245 27.55 7.04 -1.76
CA SER A 245 27.95 8.43 -2.02
C SER A 245 28.40 9.19 -0.77
N LYS A 246 27.83 8.88 0.42
CA LYS A 246 28.22 9.54 1.68
C LYS A 246 29.56 9.02 2.19
N ASN A 247 29.77 7.72 2.12
CA ASN A 247 31.05 7.12 2.52
C ASN A 247 32.20 7.60 1.63
N ALA A 248 31.97 7.73 0.31
CA ALA A 248 32.98 8.27 -0.61
C ALA A 248 33.34 9.74 -0.32
N SER A 249 32.39 10.55 0.16
CA SER A 249 32.66 11.96 0.51
C SER A 249 33.31 12.15 1.90
N GLU A 250 33.27 11.15 2.77
CA GLU A 250 33.94 11.18 4.08
C GLU A 250 35.42 10.78 3.93
N ASP A 251 35.73 9.80 3.06
CA ASP A 251 37.12 9.41 2.74
C ASP A 251 37.93 10.54 2.07
N ASP A 252 37.29 11.42 1.28
CA ASP A 252 37.96 12.56 0.62
C ASP A 252 38.31 13.72 1.60
N THR A 253 37.85 13.68 2.85
CA THR A 253 38.07 14.75 3.85
C THR A 253 39.11 14.45 4.92
N GLU A 254 39.68 13.24 4.95
CA GLU A 254 40.72 12.85 5.91
C GLU A 254 42.16 13.04 5.37
N ASP A 255 42.34 13.42 4.09
CA ASP A 255 43.66 13.60 3.46
C ASP A 255 44.18 15.07 3.41
N GLU A 256 43.49 16.04 4.05
CA GLU A 256 43.93 17.46 4.13
C GLU A 256 44.33 17.93 5.55
N SER A 257 44.78 17.01 6.41
CA SER A 257 45.41 17.38 7.68
C SER A 257 46.74 16.68 7.91
N ASP A 258 47.78 17.16 7.23
CA ASP A 258 49.19 16.99 7.60
C ASP A 258 49.97 18.31 7.39
#